data_AF-A0A4V2G5Q4-F1
#
_entry.id   AF-A0A4V2G5Q4-F1
#
_cell.length_a   1.000
_cell.length_b   1.000
_cell.length_c   1.000
_cell.angle_alpha   90.00
_cell.angle_beta   90.00
_cell.angle_gamma   90.00
#
_symmetry.space_group_name_H-M   'P 1'
#
loop_
_entity.id
_entity.type
_entity.pdbx_description
1 polymer ?
#
loop_
_entity_poly.entity_id
_entity_poly.type
_entity_poly.pdbx_seq_one_letter_code
_entity_poly.pdbx_strand_id
1 'polypeptide(L)'
;MTTPSAPDDAPLFDVDVLAPPTPVELLLALAGLYTRHNDRLDLLLFGRPPHPDPDACAASAHRLDRETFAAITAIRQQSLPAIEPVTDAVVRLKQLAHLTAGATRYLTAAQQVQPPRDAEHTRLDPRSGFARHVRLARELTALAPLTITDSAVHIAARLPTRARSTTTVPGMDAERRGALLDVARGHIAVTGHDGHQRVYPHNTAVDAEMLRHLEADGLLTCEPASAPPLFHGGPPRDRARLTALGTRALSTVIVFPHYLSRPAGSTAPMPAPAPGAPATARTRR
;
A
#
# COMPACT_ATOMS: atom_id res chain seq x y z
N MET A 1 -50.28 37.10 32.49
CA MET A 1 -48.91 37.49 32.10
C MET A 1 -48.23 36.25 31.58
N THR A 2 -47.93 36.25 30.29
CA THR A 2 -47.25 35.20 29.53
C THR A 2 -45.74 35.43 29.62
N THR A 3 -44.99 34.40 30.01
CA THR A 3 -43.53 34.35 29.82
C THR A 3 -43.16 33.04 29.11
N PRO A 4 -42.19 33.08 28.19
CA PRO A 4 -42.14 32.19 27.03
C PRO A 4 -41.24 30.98 27.26
N SER A 5 -41.53 29.94 26.50
CA SER A 5 -40.74 28.70 26.36
C SER A 5 -39.27 29.03 26.04
N ALA A 6 -38.34 28.51 26.84
CA ALA A 6 -36.92 28.51 26.51
C ALA A 6 -36.67 27.63 25.27
N PRO A 7 -35.84 28.05 24.31
CA PRO A 7 -35.52 27.25 23.14
C PRO A 7 -34.45 26.22 23.50
N ASP A 8 -34.75 24.98 23.12
CA ASP A 8 -33.83 23.96 22.59
C ASP A 8 -32.33 24.23 22.81
N ASP A 9 -31.74 23.55 23.79
CA ASP A 9 -30.28 23.36 23.90
C ASP A 9 -29.82 22.46 22.75
N ALA A 10 -29.79 23.00 21.53
CA ALA A 10 -29.08 22.39 20.41
C ALA A 10 -27.57 22.68 20.60
N PRO A 11 -26.72 21.66 20.82
CA PRO A 11 -25.29 21.89 20.99
C PRO A 11 -24.69 22.49 19.70
N LEU A 12 -24.24 23.74 19.80
CA LEU A 12 -23.75 24.62 18.73
C LEU A 12 -22.35 24.24 18.18
N PHE A 13 -21.83 23.06 18.50
CA PHE A 13 -20.50 22.62 18.06
C PHE A 13 -20.50 21.12 17.77
N ASP A 14 -21.25 20.71 16.75
CA ASP A 14 -20.94 19.48 16.03
C ASP A 14 -19.72 19.79 15.15
N VAL A 15 -18.56 19.91 15.80
CA VAL A 15 -17.30 19.80 15.09
C VAL A 15 -17.29 18.36 14.59
N ASP A 16 -17.42 18.17 13.28
CA ASP A 16 -17.17 16.89 12.61
C ASP A 16 -15.73 16.46 12.94
N VAL A 17 -15.54 15.90 14.15
CA VAL A 17 -14.29 15.29 14.56
C VAL A 17 -14.22 14.03 13.73
N LEU A 18 -13.49 14.14 12.62
CA LEU A 18 -13.20 13.04 11.74
C LEU A 18 -12.77 11.85 12.59
N ALA A 19 -13.59 10.79 12.61
CA ALA A 19 -13.29 9.60 13.40
C ALA A 19 -11.85 9.13 13.10
N PRO A 20 -11.09 8.69 14.12
CA PRO A 20 -9.73 8.23 13.91
C PRO A 20 -9.73 7.10 12.87
N PRO A 21 -8.72 7.07 11.99
CA PRO A 21 -8.68 6.09 10.91
C PRO A 21 -8.68 4.67 11.48
N THR A 22 -9.42 3.78 10.83
CA THR A 22 -9.43 2.36 11.23
C THR A 22 -8.07 1.72 10.97
N PRO A 23 -7.73 0.59 11.61
CA PRO A 23 -6.46 -0.09 11.36
C PRO A 23 -6.24 -0.46 9.89
N VAL A 24 -7.31 -0.79 9.16
CA VAL A 24 -7.22 -1.10 7.73
C VAL A 24 -6.99 0.16 6.91
N GLU A 25 -7.65 1.28 7.24
CA GLU A 25 -7.37 2.57 6.61
C GLU A 25 -5.92 3.00 6.84
N LEU A 26 -5.39 2.81 8.06
CA LEU A 26 -3.99 3.08 8.38
C LEU A 26 -3.04 2.23 7.53
N LEU A 27 -3.33 0.94 7.35
CA LEU A 27 -2.51 0.07 6.50
C LEU A 27 -2.58 0.48 5.03
N LEU A 28 -3.75 0.79 4.50
CA LEU A 28 -3.90 1.25 3.11
C LEU A 28 -3.19 2.59 2.88
N ALA A 29 -3.27 3.53 3.84
CA ALA A 29 -2.53 4.77 3.81
C ALA A 29 -1.00 4.51 3.88
N LEU A 30 -0.56 3.59 4.74
CA LEU A 30 0.84 3.18 4.84
C LEU A 30 1.36 2.59 3.52
N ALA A 31 0.59 1.72 2.84
CA ALA A 31 0.95 1.22 1.52
C ALA A 31 1.14 2.36 0.50
N GLY A 32 0.28 3.38 0.55
CA GLY A 32 0.43 4.60 -0.25
C GLY A 32 1.72 5.36 0.05
N LEU A 33 2.13 5.46 1.32
CA LEU A 33 3.39 6.08 1.72
C LEU A 33 4.61 5.30 1.20
N TYR A 34 4.59 3.97 1.30
CA TYR A 34 5.67 3.13 0.74
C TYR A 34 5.76 3.27 -0.78
N THR A 35 4.62 3.32 -1.47
CA THR A 35 4.61 3.56 -2.92
C THR A 35 5.24 4.91 -3.26
N ARG A 36 4.87 6.01 -2.58
CA ARG A 36 5.49 7.34 -2.77
C ARG A 36 7.00 7.32 -2.50
N HIS A 37 7.43 6.63 -1.46
CA HIS A 37 8.84 6.50 -1.12
C HIS A 37 9.61 5.75 -2.21
N ASN A 38 9.10 4.59 -2.63
CA ASN A 38 9.68 3.77 -3.69
C ASN A 38 9.75 4.52 -5.03
N ASP A 39 8.66 5.20 -5.40
CA ASP A 39 8.60 6.06 -6.58
C ASP A 39 9.71 7.14 -6.54
N ARG A 40 9.91 7.79 -5.39
CA ARG A 40 10.95 8.82 -5.22
C ARG A 40 12.36 8.25 -5.37
N LEU A 41 12.63 7.07 -4.81
CA LEU A 41 13.91 6.39 -4.97
C LEU A 41 14.14 5.99 -6.44
N ASP A 42 13.10 5.51 -7.13
CA ASP A 42 13.21 5.13 -8.55
C ASP A 42 13.42 6.36 -9.44
N LEU A 43 12.77 7.51 -9.14
CA LEU A 43 13.02 8.78 -9.82
C LEU A 43 14.44 9.31 -9.57
N LEU A 44 14.97 9.12 -8.36
CA LEU A 44 16.36 9.46 -8.04
C LEU A 44 17.35 8.57 -8.81
N LEU A 45 17.07 7.28 -8.95
CA LEU A 45 17.95 6.33 -9.64
C LEU A 45 17.85 6.39 -11.17
N PHE A 46 16.65 6.60 -11.70
CA PHE A 46 16.31 6.35 -13.11
C PHE A 46 15.66 7.52 -13.83
N GLY A 47 15.20 8.53 -13.08
CA GLY A 47 14.55 9.71 -13.63
C GLY A 47 15.52 10.64 -14.37
N ARG A 48 14.95 11.56 -15.14
CA ARG A 48 15.68 12.67 -15.74
C ARG A 48 15.81 13.82 -14.71
N PRO A 49 16.88 14.63 -14.75
CA PRO A 49 16.97 15.86 -13.96
C PRO A 49 15.76 16.80 -14.20
N PRO A 50 15.34 17.58 -13.19
CA PRO A 50 15.91 17.64 -11.83
C PRO A 50 15.54 16.39 -11.00
N HIS A 51 16.52 15.87 -10.26
CA HIS A 51 16.30 14.71 -9.40
C HIS A 51 15.59 15.12 -8.11
N PRO A 52 14.82 14.21 -7.48
CA PRO A 52 14.27 14.44 -6.14
C PRO A 52 15.39 14.69 -5.14
N ASP A 53 15.13 15.58 -4.19
CA ASP A 53 16.07 15.86 -3.09
C ASP A 53 16.40 14.58 -2.29
N PRO A 54 17.67 14.17 -2.21
CA PRO A 54 18.09 13.02 -1.41
C PRO A 54 17.70 13.12 0.07
N ASP A 55 17.68 14.32 0.64
CA ASP A 55 17.28 14.54 2.03
C ASP A 55 15.79 14.22 2.23
N ALA A 56 14.96 14.52 1.22
CA ALA A 56 13.56 14.15 1.22
C ALA A 56 13.34 12.62 1.15
N CYS A 57 14.28 11.85 0.59
CA CYS A 57 14.24 10.38 0.62
C CYS A 57 14.51 9.86 2.04
N ALA A 58 15.53 10.37 2.72
CA ALA A 58 15.84 9.99 4.09
C ALA A 58 14.72 10.37 5.07
N ALA A 59 14.20 11.60 4.98
CA ALA A 59 13.06 12.04 5.77
C ALA A 59 11.80 11.18 5.54
N SER A 60 11.58 10.75 4.29
CA SER A 60 10.50 9.82 3.95
C SER A 60 10.69 8.46 4.62
N ALA A 61 11.91 7.92 4.67
CA ALA A 61 12.19 6.64 5.31
C ALA A 61 11.96 6.69 6.83
N HIS A 62 12.41 7.76 7.49
CA HIS A 62 12.10 7.99 8.91
C HIS A 62 10.61 8.13 9.18
N ARG A 63 9.85 8.74 8.26
CA ARG A 63 8.38 8.77 8.37
C ARG A 63 7.79 7.37 8.26
N LEU A 64 8.22 6.55 7.31
CA LEU A 64 7.72 5.18 7.15
C LEU A 64 7.93 4.34 8.41
N ASP A 65 9.06 4.47 9.09
CA ASP A 65 9.32 3.76 10.34
C ASP A 65 8.28 4.10 11.42
N ARG A 66 8.04 5.41 11.64
CA ARG A 66 7.04 5.90 12.60
C ARG A 66 5.63 5.42 12.27
N GLU A 67 5.22 5.56 11.00
CA GLU A 67 3.88 5.20 10.54
C GLU A 67 3.65 3.68 10.60
N THR A 68 4.68 2.88 10.30
CA THR A 68 4.62 1.41 10.42
C THR A 68 4.43 0.99 11.87
N PHE A 69 5.17 1.60 12.80
CA PHE A 69 5.00 1.34 14.23
C PHE A 69 3.62 1.76 14.74
N ALA A 70 3.11 2.91 14.29
CA ALA A 70 1.77 3.38 14.61
C ALA A 70 0.70 2.40 14.12
N ALA A 71 0.80 1.90 12.88
CA ALA A 71 -0.12 0.91 12.32
C ALA A 71 -0.10 -0.40 13.12
N ILE A 72 1.09 -0.94 13.45
CA ILE A 72 1.22 -2.15 14.28
C ILE A 72 0.56 -1.95 15.65
N THR A 73 0.76 -0.78 16.26
CA THR A 73 0.17 -0.44 17.55
C THR A 73 -1.36 -0.38 17.48
N ALA A 74 -1.91 0.29 16.46
CA ALA A 74 -3.36 0.39 16.25
C ALA A 74 -4.02 -0.99 16.04
N ILE A 75 -3.35 -1.90 15.33
CA ILE A 75 -3.83 -3.29 15.13
C ILE A 75 -3.85 -4.04 16.47
N ARG A 76 -2.78 -3.93 17.27
CA ARG A 76 -2.69 -4.60 18.57
C ARG A 76 -3.76 -4.14 19.55
N GLN A 77 -4.19 -2.89 19.46
CA GLN A 77 -5.25 -2.33 20.30
C GLN A 77 -6.65 -2.90 19.99
N GLN A 78 -6.85 -3.57 18.84
CA GLN A 78 -8.15 -4.14 18.48
C GLN A 78 -8.45 -5.50 19.12
N SER A 79 -7.50 -6.09 19.87
CA SER A 79 -7.64 -7.42 20.49
C SER A 79 -8.11 -8.49 19.49
N LEU A 80 -7.46 -8.53 18.32
CA LEU A 80 -7.77 -9.50 17.26
C LEU A 80 -7.51 -10.95 17.73
N PRO A 81 -8.27 -11.93 17.21
CA PRO A 81 -8.04 -13.33 17.54
C PRO A 81 -6.66 -13.80 17.07
N ALA A 82 -5.99 -14.61 17.90
CA ALA A 82 -4.67 -15.19 17.62
C ALA A 82 -4.77 -16.39 16.64
N ILE A 83 -5.33 -16.14 15.45
CA ILE A 83 -5.40 -17.12 14.36
C ILE A 83 -4.30 -16.86 13.35
N GLU A 84 -3.86 -17.92 12.65
CA GLU A 84 -2.72 -17.90 11.72
C GLU A 84 -2.73 -16.69 10.75
N PRO A 85 -3.81 -16.36 10.00
CA PRO A 85 -3.76 -15.25 9.05
C PRO A 85 -3.49 -13.87 9.69
N VAL A 86 -3.95 -13.67 10.93
CA VAL A 86 -3.76 -12.40 11.66
C VAL A 86 -2.37 -12.36 12.27
N THR A 87 -1.93 -13.47 12.88
CA THR A 87 -0.57 -13.59 13.44
C THR A 87 0.48 -13.39 12.36
N ASP A 88 0.31 -14.04 11.20
CA ASP A 88 1.20 -13.92 10.06
C ASP A 88 1.23 -12.50 9.50
N ALA A 89 0.07 -11.84 9.36
CA ALA A 89 0.00 -10.44 8.94
C ALA A 89 0.80 -9.53 9.90
N VAL A 90 0.65 -9.71 11.22
CA VAL A 90 1.40 -8.93 12.21
C VAL A 90 2.90 -9.23 12.14
N VAL A 91 3.30 -10.49 11.93
CA VAL A 91 4.71 -10.87 11.75
C VAL A 91 5.31 -10.20 10.52
N ARG A 92 4.61 -10.23 9.37
CA ARG A 92 5.04 -9.57 8.14
C ARG A 92 5.20 -8.07 8.31
N LEU A 93 4.29 -7.41 9.02
CA LEU A 93 4.41 -5.98 9.33
C LEU A 93 5.63 -5.67 10.21
N LYS A 94 5.94 -6.53 11.19
CA LYS A 94 7.17 -6.39 12.01
C LYS A 94 8.44 -6.60 11.19
N GLN A 95 8.46 -7.60 10.31
CA GLN A 95 9.56 -7.82 9.38
C GLN A 95 9.75 -6.59 8.47
N LEU A 96 8.66 -6.02 7.96
CA LEU A 96 8.71 -4.82 7.16
C LEU A 96 9.27 -3.61 7.93
N ALA A 97 8.89 -3.42 9.19
CA ALA A 97 9.48 -2.38 10.05
C ALA A 97 11.01 -2.56 10.15
N HIS A 98 11.48 -3.80 10.36
CA HIS A 98 12.91 -4.10 10.39
C HIS A 98 13.63 -3.77 9.07
N LEU A 99 13.05 -4.14 7.93
CA LEU A 99 13.59 -3.82 6.60
C LEU A 99 13.62 -2.30 6.36
N THR A 100 12.60 -1.58 6.82
CA THR A 100 12.49 -0.12 6.68
C THR A 100 13.53 0.62 7.52
N ALA A 101 13.81 0.12 8.73
CA ALA A 101 14.92 0.61 9.52
C ALA A 101 16.27 0.38 8.81
N GLY A 102 16.42 -0.75 8.10
CA GLY A 102 17.56 -1.01 7.22
C GLY A 102 17.67 0.00 6.07
N ALA A 103 16.58 0.24 5.36
CA ALA A 103 16.52 1.23 4.27
C ALA A 103 16.88 2.64 4.75
N THR A 104 16.38 3.02 5.92
CA THR A 104 16.69 4.30 6.57
C THR A 104 18.20 4.44 6.80
N ARG A 105 18.86 3.42 7.35
CA ARG A 105 20.33 3.44 7.55
C ARG A 105 21.09 3.62 6.25
N TYR A 106 20.68 2.93 5.18
CA TYR A 106 21.32 3.11 3.86
C TYR A 106 21.11 4.52 3.31
N LEU A 107 19.93 5.11 3.45
CA LEU A 107 19.67 6.47 2.99
C LEU A 107 20.43 7.52 3.80
N THR A 108 20.56 7.34 5.12
CA THR A 108 21.42 8.19 5.95
C THR A 108 22.89 8.07 5.53
N ALA A 109 23.37 6.87 5.23
CA ALA A 109 24.72 6.69 4.70
C ALA A 109 24.89 7.31 3.30
N ALA A 110 23.85 7.28 2.46
CA ALA A 110 23.88 7.93 1.15
C ALA A 110 24.09 9.45 1.29
N GLN A 111 23.44 10.11 2.25
CA GLN A 111 23.63 11.55 2.53
C GLN A 111 25.09 11.90 2.84
N GLN A 112 25.83 11.00 3.51
CA GLN A 112 27.24 11.24 3.87
C GLN A 112 28.20 11.14 2.68
N VAL A 113 27.79 10.46 1.60
CA VAL A 113 28.62 10.22 0.39
C VAL A 113 28.01 10.94 -0.82
N GLN A 114 27.14 11.92 -0.58
CA GLN A 114 26.47 12.67 -1.64
C GLN A 114 27.50 13.51 -2.42
N PRO A 115 27.49 13.48 -3.76
CA PRO A 115 28.33 14.35 -4.55
C PRO A 115 27.94 15.83 -4.32
N PRO A 116 28.89 16.78 -4.42
CA PRO A 116 28.60 18.20 -4.23
C PRO A 116 27.52 18.67 -5.22
N ARG A 117 26.57 19.49 -4.73
CA ARG A 117 25.38 19.97 -5.48
C ARG A 117 25.73 20.64 -6.81
N ASP A 118 26.91 21.24 -6.94
CA ASP A 118 27.34 21.92 -8.17
C ASP A 118 27.66 20.95 -9.34
N ALA A 119 27.77 19.65 -9.07
CA ALA A 119 27.97 18.60 -10.09
C ALA A 119 26.67 18.05 -10.70
N GLU A 120 25.50 18.60 -10.32
CA GLU A 120 24.13 18.09 -10.56
C GLU A 120 23.71 17.91 -12.03
N HIS A 121 24.55 18.27 -13.01
CA HIS A 121 24.27 18.08 -14.43
C HIS A 121 24.70 16.72 -14.97
N THR A 122 25.43 15.92 -14.17
CA THR A 122 25.96 14.64 -14.61
C THR A 122 25.14 13.52 -14.00
N ARG A 123 24.41 12.80 -14.85
CA ARG A 123 23.71 11.53 -14.57
C ARG A 123 24.37 10.76 -13.41
N LEU A 124 23.60 10.43 -12.37
CA LEU A 124 24.07 9.64 -11.24
C LEU A 124 24.77 8.37 -11.73
N ASP A 125 26.07 8.24 -11.46
CA ASP A 125 26.83 7.04 -11.79
C ASP A 125 26.24 5.87 -10.98
N PRO A 126 25.72 4.82 -11.65
CA PRO A 126 25.18 3.64 -10.97
C PRO A 126 26.21 2.92 -10.07
N ARG A 127 27.51 3.17 -10.28
CA ARG A 127 28.61 2.59 -9.49
C ARG A 127 29.02 3.47 -8.31
N SER A 128 28.48 4.68 -8.20
CA SER A 128 28.75 5.55 -7.07
C SER A 128 28.27 4.91 -5.76
N GLY A 129 28.99 5.20 -4.67
CA GLY A 129 28.57 4.81 -3.33
C GLY A 129 27.14 5.25 -3.04
N PHE A 130 26.79 6.50 -3.38
CA PHE A 130 25.45 7.05 -3.26
C PHE A 130 24.38 6.18 -3.96
N ALA A 131 24.52 5.93 -5.27
CA ALA A 131 23.52 5.18 -6.04
C ALA A 131 23.35 3.74 -5.51
N ARG A 132 24.44 3.12 -5.02
CA ARG A 132 24.38 1.79 -4.39
C ARG A 132 23.54 1.81 -3.10
N HIS A 133 23.73 2.79 -2.23
CA HIS A 133 22.95 2.91 -0.99
C HIS A 133 21.45 3.14 -1.28
N VAL A 134 21.13 4.03 -2.22
CA VAL A 134 19.75 4.29 -2.64
C VAL A 134 19.10 3.03 -3.22
N ARG A 135 19.83 2.25 -4.03
CA ARG A 135 19.33 0.97 -4.57
C ARG A 135 19.04 -0.05 -3.48
N LEU A 136 19.96 -0.24 -2.52
CA LEU A 136 19.75 -1.17 -1.41
C LEU A 136 18.53 -0.77 -0.57
N ALA A 137 18.35 0.53 -0.30
CA ALA A 137 17.15 1.02 0.36
C ALA A 137 15.87 0.68 -0.43
N ARG A 138 15.90 0.90 -1.76
CA ARG A 138 14.78 0.60 -2.65
C ARG A 138 14.43 -0.90 -2.72
N GLU A 139 15.43 -1.77 -2.67
CA GLU A 139 15.26 -3.22 -2.64
C GLU A 139 14.58 -3.67 -1.33
N LEU A 140 15.02 -3.14 -0.19
CA LEU A 140 14.44 -3.47 1.12
C LEU A 140 12.98 -3.04 1.26
N THR A 141 12.57 -1.95 0.60
CA THR A 141 11.19 -1.45 0.65
C THR A 141 10.34 -1.88 -0.54
N ALA A 142 10.88 -2.68 -1.47
CA ALA A 142 10.22 -2.94 -2.75
C ALA A 142 8.88 -3.67 -2.62
N LEU A 143 8.82 -4.68 -1.75
CA LEU A 143 7.64 -5.51 -1.56
C LEU A 143 6.69 -4.97 -0.48
N ALA A 144 6.99 -3.79 0.08
CA ALA A 144 6.25 -3.22 1.18
C ALA A 144 4.78 -2.92 0.82
N PRO A 145 4.44 -2.21 -0.28
CA PRO A 145 3.05 -1.90 -0.59
C PRO A 145 2.17 -3.15 -0.77
N LEU A 146 2.71 -4.18 -1.42
CA LEU A 146 2.05 -5.47 -1.60
C LEU A 146 1.81 -6.16 -0.25
N THR A 147 2.87 -6.29 0.55
CA THR A 147 2.82 -6.98 1.86
C THR A 147 1.84 -6.30 2.81
N ILE A 148 1.81 -4.97 2.81
CA ILE A 148 0.87 -4.19 3.64
C ILE A 148 -0.56 -4.39 3.17
N THR A 149 -0.81 -4.32 1.86
CA THR A 149 -2.16 -4.50 1.30
C THR A 149 -2.70 -5.91 1.59
N ASP A 150 -1.88 -6.94 1.43
CA ASP A 150 -2.29 -8.32 1.74
C ASP A 150 -2.51 -8.52 3.25
N SER A 151 -1.68 -7.88 4.09
CA SER A 151 -1.89 -7.86 5.56
C SER A 151 -3.20 -7.16 5.92
N ALA A 152 -3.56 -6.08 5.22
CA ALA A 152 -4.82 -5.37 5.42
C ALA A 152 -6.04 -6.25 5.09
N VAL A 153 -5.98 -7.05 4.01
CA VAL A 153 -7.03 -8.04 3.67
C VAL A 153 -7.23 -9.04 4.82
N HIS A 154 -6.14 -9.63 5.34
CA HIS A 154 -6.21 -10.62 6.41
C HIS A 154 -6.74 -10.02 7.72
N ILE A 155 -6.34 -8.79 8.05
CA ILE A 155 -6.78 -8.09 9.27
C ILE A 155 -8.25 -7.67 9.14
N ALA A 156 -8.65 -7.11 8.00
CA ALA A 156 -10.01 -6.63 7.77
C ALA A 156 -11.06 -7.70 8.03
N ALA A 157 -10.80 -8.94 7.56
CA ALA A 157 -11.71 -10.06 7.73
C ALA A 157 -12.00 -10.42 9.20
N ARG A 158 -11.16 -9.94 10.13
CA ARG A 158 -11.22 -10.29 11.56
C ARG A 158 -11.43 -9.09 12.48
N LEU A 159 -11.57 -7.89 11.92
CA LEU A 159 -11.90 -6.71 12.72
C LEU A 159 -13.31 -6.82 13.32
N PRO A 160 -13.52 -6.41 14.58
CA PRO A 160 -14.85 -6.29 15.16
C PRO A 160 -15.63 -5.16 14.45
N THR A 161 -16.97 -5.27 14.39
CA THR A 161 -17.82 -4.32 13.65
C THR A 161 -17.57 -2.86 14.02
N ARG A 162 -17.34 -2.55 15.31
CA ARG A 162 -17.03 -1.20 15.80
C ARG A 162 -15.71 -0.61 15.28
N ALA A 163 -14.79 -1.46 14.81
CA ALA A 163 -13.48 -1.06 14.30
C ALA A 163 -13.42 -1.07 12.77
N ARG A 164 -14.56 -1.33 12.12
CA ARG A 164 -14.70 -1.30 10.66
C ARG A 164 -15.22 0.06 10.24
N SER A 165 -14.80 0.48 9.06
CA SER A 165 -15.33 1.65 8.40
C SER A 165 -16.75 1.35 7.92
N THR A 166 -17.62 2.35 7.98
CA THR A 166 -19.02 2.27 7.55
C THR A 166 -19.29 3.08 6.28
N THR A 167 -18.25 3.70 5.70
CA THR A 167 -18.34 4.49 4.48
C THR A 167 -18.80 3.63 3.30
N THR A 168 -20.04 3.83 2.87
CA THR A 168 -20.58 3.16 1.69
C THR A 168 -20.32 3.99 0.45
N VAL A 169 -19.78 3.35 -0.59
CA VAL A 169 -19.74 3.90 -1.94
C VAL A 169 -20.63 3.03 -2.82
N PRO A 170 -21.71 3.58 -3.41
CA PRO A 170 -22.59 2.83 -4.30
C PRO A 170 -21.80 2.18 -5.45
N GLY A 171 -22.22 0.97 -5.86
CA GLY A 171 -21.67 0.33 -7.06
C GLY A 171 -20.25 -0.22 -6.95
N MET A 172 -19.75 -0.49 -5.73
CA MET A 172 -18.44 -1.12 -5.54
C MET A 172 -18.47 -2.63 -5.86
N ASP A 173 -18.30 -2.96 -7.14
CA ASP A 173 -18.19 -4.34 -7.62
C ASP A 173 -16.77 -4.94 -7.43
N ALA A 174 -16.60 -6.20 -7.87
CA ALA A 174 -15.33 -6.91 -7.74
C ALA A 174 -14.20 -6.32 -8.60
N GLU A 175 -14.53 -5.75 -9.76
CA GLU A 175 -13.56 -5.18 -10.70
C GLU A 175 -13.05 -3.83 -10.18
N ARG A 176 -13.95 -2.93 -9.76
CA ARG A 176 -13.63 -1.67 -9.09
C ARG A 176 -12.78 -1.91 -7.84
N ARG A 177 -13.18 -2.89 -7.01
CA ARG A 177 -12.39 -3.28 -5.83
C ARG A 177 -10.98 -3.77 -6.21
N GLY A 178 -10.88 -4.61 -7.24
CA GLY A 178 -9.58 -5.09 -7.76
C GLY A 178 -8.69 -3.96 -8.24
N ALA A 179 -9.24 -3.01 -9.00
CA ALA A 179 -8.53 -1.83 -9.46
C ALA A 179 -8.01 -0.97 -8.30
N LEU A 180 -8.85 -0.70 -7.28
CA LEU A 180 -8.42 0.05 -6.10
C LEU A 180 -7.31 -0.65 -5.30
N LEU A 181 -7.30 -1.99 -5.27
CA LEU A 181 -6.22 -2.74 -4.64
C LEU A 181 -4.91 -2.67 -5.43
N ASP A 182 -4.99 -2.72 -6.75
CA ASP A 182 -3.80 -2.54 -7.58
C ASP A 182 -3.26 -1.10 -7.50
N VAL A 183 -4.13 -0.10 -7.32
CA VAL A 183 -3.75 1.27 -6.96
C VAL A 183 -3.09 1.30 -5.57
N ALA A 184 -3.67 0.66 -4.56
CA ALA A 184 -3.10 0.59 -3.20
C ALA A 184 -1.70 -0.06 -3.17
N ARG A 185 -1.49 -1.08 -4.00
CA ARG A 185 -0.20 -1.76 -4.21
C ARG A 185 0.81 -0.92 -4.99
N GLY A 186 0.39 0.20 -5.57
CA GLY A 186 1.26 1.07 -6.38
C GLY A 186 1.55 0.53 -7.78
N HIS A 187 0.73 -0.39 -8.31
CA HIS A 187 0.97 -1.03 -9.60
C HIS A 187 0.51 -0.20 -10.80
N ILE A 188 -0.31 0.83 -10.57
CA ILE A 188 -0.95 1.60 -11.63
C ILE A 188 -0.16 2.88 -11.88
N ALA A 189 0.51 2.96 -13.03
CA ALA A 189 1.06 4.20 -13.57
C ALA A 189 0.30 4.57 -14.85
N VAL A 190 0.06 5.86 -15.03
CA VAL A 190 -0.66 6.41 -16.16
C VAL A 190 0.32 7.23 -17.01
N THR A 191 0.29 7.04 -18.31
CA THR A 191 0.92 7.96 -19.25
C THR A 191 -0.15 8.63 -20.08
N GLY A 192 -0.17 9.96 -20.07
CA GLY A 192 -0.80 10.74 -21.12
C GLY A 192 0.20 11.01 -22.23
N HIS A 193 -0.07 10.51 -23.44
CA HIS A 193 0.52 11.08 -24.66
C HIS A 193 -0.63 11.31 -25.64
N ASP A 194 -0.75 12.54 -26.13
CA ASP A 194 -1.65 12.93 -27.23
C ASP A 194 -3.13 12.58 -27.01
N GLY A 195 -3.68 12.89 -25.83
CA GLY A 195 -5.10 12.69 -25.53
C GLY A 195 -5.52 11.24 -25.27
N HIS A 196 -4.59 10.28 -25.37
CA HIS A 196 -4.82 8.88 -25.05
C HIS A 196 -4.14 8.50 -23.73
N GLN A 197 -4.95 8.13 -22.74
CA GLN A 197 -4.48 7.64 -21.45
C GLN A 197 -4.11 6.16 -21.59
N ARG A 198 -2.82 5.83 -21.43
CA ARG A 198 -2.35 4.43 -21.38
C ARG A 198 -2.01 4.07 -19.94
N VAL A 199 -2.61 2.99 -19.46
CA VAL A 199 -2.34 2.42 -18.14
C VAL A 199 -1.25 1.38 -18.30
N TYR A 200 -0.17 1.55 -17.54
CA TYR A 200 0.91 0.56 -17.48
C TYR A 200 0.77 -0.22 -16.19
N PRO A 201 0.24 -1.44 -16.27
CA PRO A 201 0.22 -2.30 -15.12
C PRO A 201 1.56 -3.01 -14.96
N HIS A 202 2.04 -3.13 -13.73
CA HIS A 202 3.18 -4.02 -13.46
C HIS A 202 2.82 -5.51 -13.54
N ASN A 203 1.53 -5.89 -13.51
CA ASN A 203 1.07 -7.28 -13.73
C ASN A 203 -0.45 -7.47 -13.98
N THR A 204 -1.27 -6.41 -13.97
CA THR A 204 -2.74 -6.50 -14.05
C THR A 204 -3.37 -5.43 -14.95
N ALA A 205 -3.95 -5.81 -16.09
CA ALA A 205 -4.59 -4.83 -16.99
C ALA A 205 -5.83 -4.19 -16.34
N VAL A 206 -5.70 -2.96 -15.84
CA VAL A 206 -6.82 -2.10 -15.43
C VAL A 206 -7.16 -1.18 -16.61
N ASP A 207 -8.44 -1.16 -16.98
CA ASP A 207 -8.93 -0.31 -18.08
C ASP A 207 -8.79 1.19 -17.75
N ALA A 208 -8.37 1.98 -18.74
CA ALA A 208 -8.27 3.43 -18.63
C ALA A 208 -9.64 4.09 -18.41
N GLU A 209 -10.72 3.51 -18.94
CA GLU A 209 -12.08 3.98 -18.66
C GLU A 209 -12.46 3.74 -17.19
N MET A 210 -12.12 2.59 -16.63
CA MET A 210 -12.33 2.30 -15.21
C MET A 210 -11.58 3.30 -14.31
N LEU A 211 -10.32 3.61 -14.60
CA LEU A 211 -9.56 4.60 -13.81
C LEU A 211 -10.19 5.99 -13.88
N ARG A 212 -10.68 6.43 -15.05
CA ARG A 212 -11.37 7.72 -15.20
C ARG A 212 -12.65 7.78 -14.38
N HIS A 213 -13.43 6.69 -14.35
CA HIS A 213 -14.61 6.61 -13.49
C HIS A 213 -14.25 6.66 -12.00
N LEU A 214 -13.24 5.92 -11.56
CA LEU A 214 -12.78 5.95 -10.16
C LEU A 214 -12.23 7.32 -9.75
N GLU A 215 -11.61 8.06 -10.69
CA GLU A 215 -11.16 9.45 -10.47
C GLU A 215 -12.33 10.42 -10.40
N ALA A 216 -13.31 10.29 -11.30
CA ALA A 216 -14.54 11.08 -11.28
C ALA A 216 -15.38 10.85 -10.00
N ASP A 217 -15.39 9.61 -9.50
CA ASP A 217 -16.01 9.22 -8.23
C ASP A 217 -15.17 9.70 -7.01
N GLY A 218 -14.01 10.34 -7.23
CA GLY A 218 -13.14 10.88 -6.19
C GLY A 218 -12.44 9.81 -5.34
N LEU A 219 -12.39 8.56 -5.81
CA LEU A 219 -11.78 7.43 -5.10
C LEU A 219 -10.27 7.35 -5.32
N LEU A 220 -9.80 7.88 -6.44
CA LEU A 220 -8.38 8.00 -6.74
C LEU A 220 -8.05 9.38 -7.29
N THR A 221 -6.76 9.70 -7.28
CA THR A 221 -6.18 10.89 -7.87
C THR A 221 -4.92 10.48 -8.64
N CYS A 222 -4.73 11.07 -9.82
CA CYS A 222 -3.48 10.94 -10.56
C CYS A 222 -2.48 12.01 -10.14
N GLU A 223 -1.40 11.62 -9.47
CA GLU A 223 -0.32 12.53 -9.12
C GLU A 223 0.65 12.70 -10.29
N PRO A 224 0.78 13.92 -10.86
CA PRO A 224 1.56 14.14 -12.07
C PRO A 224 3.05 13.90 -11.83
N ALA A 225 3.73 13.32 -12.82
CA ALA A 225 5.19 13.15 -12.84
C ALA A 225 5.78 12.48 -11.58
N SER A 226 5.00 11.61 -10.93
CA SER A 226 5.36 10.99 -9.65
C SER A 226 5.73 9.52 -9.75
N ALA A 227 5.41 8.84 -10.85
CA ALA A 227 5.82 7.45 -11.10
C ALA A 227 7.14 7.40 -11.91
N PRO A 228 7.96 6.36 -11.72
CA PRO A 228 9.22 6.21 -12.44
C PRO A 228 9.00 6.03 -13.94
N PRO A 229 9.98 6.44 -14.78
CA PRO A 229 9.86 6.32 -16.23
C PRO A 229 9.86 4.86 -16.69
N LEU A 230 9.38 4.60 -17.92
CA LEU A 230 9.40 3.25 -18.52
C LEU A 230 10.81 2.76 -18.86
N PHE A 231 11.72 3.69 -19.12
CA PHE A 231 13.10 3.44 -19.45
C PHE A 231 13.97 4.51 -18.78
N HIS A 232 15.24 4.20 -18.54
CA HIS A 232 16.18 5.12 -17.90
C HIS A 232 16.27 6.46 -18.63
N GLY A 233 16.13 7.56 -17.89
CA GLY A 233 16.18 8.92 -18.43
C GLY A 233 14.93 9.36 -19.19
N GLY A 234 13.90 8.50 -19.28
CA GLY A 234 12.61 8.86 -19.84
C GLY A 234 11.84 9.86 -18.96
N PRO A 235 10.73 10.43 -19.49
CA PRO A 235 9.89 11.31 -18.71
C PRO A 235 9.21 10.53 -17.56
N PRO A 236 9.06 11.14 -16.37
CA PRO A 236 8.26 10.55 -15.31
C PRO A 236 6.80 10.40 -15.77
N ARG A 237 6.10 9.46 -15.13
CA ARG A 237 4.71 9.15 -15.42
C ARG A 237 3.83 9.61 -14.28
N ASP A 238 2.52 9.56 -14.49
CA ASP A 238 1.58 9.88 -13.43
C ASP A 238 1.30 8.63 -12.60
N ARG A 239 1.12 8.79 -11.29
CA ARG A 239 0.80 7.69 -10.38
C ARG A 239 -0.64 7.82 -9.93
N ALA A 240 -1.45 6.80 -10.18
CA ALA A 240 -2.76 6.71 -9.52
C ALA A 240 -2.56 6.41 -8.04
N ARG A 241 -3.25 7.14 -7.16
CA ARG A 241 -3.22 6.95 -5.70
C ARG A 241 -4.63 7.00 -5.13
N LEU A 242 -4.87 6.22 -4.08
CA LEU A 242 -6.12 6.32 -3.33
C LEU A 242 -6.24 7.68 -2.66
N THR A 243 -7.42 8.28 -2.75
CA THR A 243 -7.79 9.43 -1.90
C THR A 243 -8.16 8.93 -0.50
N ALA A 244 -8.38 9.85 0.44
CA ALA A 244 -8.94 9.49 1.75
C ALA A 244 -10.31 8.79 1.62
N LEU A 245 -11.14 9.24 0.68
CA LEU A 245 -12.42 8.60 0.36
C LEU A 245 -12.21 7.19 -0.23
N GLY A 246 -11.28 7.03 -1.18
CA GLY A 246 -10.93 5.73 -1.75
C GLY A 246 -10.38 4.74 -0.72
N THR A 247 -9.54 5.20 0.19
CA THR A 247 -9.04 4.39 1.32
C THR A 247 -10.18 3.92 2.21
N ARG A 248 -11.11 4.79 2.58
CA ARG A 248 -12.30 4.44 3.38
C ARG A 248 -13.20 3.46 2.64
N ALA A 249 -13.54 3.77 1.40
CA ALA A 249 -14.37 2.94 0.55
C ALA A 249 -13.76 1.53 0.41
N LEU A 250 -12.48 1.44 0.05
CA LEU A 250 -11.79 0.15 -0.08
C LEU A 250 -11.77 -0.62 1.24
N SER A 251 -11.52 0.05 2.37
CA SER A 251 -11.48 -0.59 3.69
C SER A 251 -12.79 -1.28 4.07
N THR A 252 -13.95 -0.79 3.59
CA THR A 252 -15.25 -1.42 3.84
C THR A 252 -15.46 -2.71 3.07
N VAL A 253 -14.87 -2.83 1.87
CA VAL A 253 -15.11 -3.94 0.94
C VAL A 253 -13.94 -4.93 0.83
N ILE A 254 -12.79 -4.64 1.44
CA ILE A 254 -11.59 -5.49 1.36
C ILE A 254 -11.75 -6.83 2.11
N VAL A 255 -12.79 -6.96 2.94
CA VAL A 255 -13.15 -8.20 3.66
C VAL A 255 -13.64 -9.31 2.71
N PHE A 256 -14.13 -8.93 1.52
CA PHE A 256 -14.68 -9.91 0.58
C PHE A 256 -13.57 -10.71 -0.10
N PRO A 257 -13.61 -12.05 -0.02
CA PRO A 257 -12.50 -12.89 -0.45
C PRO A 257 -12.17 -12.64 -1.92
N HIS A 258 -10.89 -12.35 -2.16
CA HIS A 258 -10.25 -12.65 -3.43
C HIS A 258 -10.19 -14.17 -3.54
N TYR A 259 -11.13 -14.77 -4.26
CA TYR A 259 -10.82 -16.05 -4.87
C TYR A 259 -9.63 -15.78 -5.79
N LEU A 260 -8.47 -16.27 -5.36
CA LEU A 260 -7.23 -16.26 -6.10
C LEU A 260 -7.52 -16.65 -7.55
N SER A 261 -7.43 -15.69 -8.46
CA SER A 261 -7.11 -15.99 -9.86
C SER A 261 -5.71 -16.61 -9.84
N ARG A 262 -5.68 -17.90 -9.57
CA ARG A 262 -4.55 -18.79 -9.81
C ARG A 262 -4.27 -18.71 -11.32
N PRO A 263 -3.04 -18.44 -11.77
CA PRO A 263 -2.73 -18.54 -13.18
C PRO A 263 -3.12 -19.94 -13.68
N ALA A 264 -3.95 -20.00 -14.71
CA ALA A 264 -4.23 -21.22 -15.44
C ALA A 264 -2.89 -21.74 -15.99
N GLY A 265 -2.32 -22.75 -15.34
CA GLY A 265 -0.99 -23.28 -15.68
C GLY A 265 -0.25 -23.98 -14.54
N SER A 266 -0.71 -23.89 -13.28
CA SER A 266 -0.12 -24.66 -12.18
C SER A 266 -0.99 -25.88 -11.84
N THR A 267 -0.69 -27.02 -12.46
CA THR A 267 -1.04 -28.35 -11.97
C THR A 267 -0.27 -28.62 -10.66
N ALA A 268 -0.87 -28.28 -9.52
CA ALA A 268 -0.40 -28.84 -8.25
C ALA A 268 -0.94 -30.27 -8.11
N PRO A 269 -0.11 -31.23 -7.66
CA PRO A 269 -0.52 -32.60 -7.48
C PRO A 269 -1.58 -32.70 -6.37
N MET A 270 -2.61 -33.49 -6.63
CA MET A 270 -3.65 -33.86 -5.67
C MET A 270 -2.99 -34.46 -4.41
N PRO A 271 -3.49 -34.17 -3.18
CA PRO A 271 -3.01 -34.87 -2.00
C PRO A 271 -3.28 -36.37 -2.16
N ALA A 272 -2.21 -37.18 -2.10
CA ALA A 272 -2.34 -38.62 -2.08
C ALA A 272 -3.08 -39.06 -0.79
N PRO A 273 -3.99 -40.05 -0.86
CA PRO A 273 -4.64 -40.58 0.32
C PRO A 273 -3.59 -41.23 1.25
N ALA A 274 -3.69 -40.95 2.55
CA ALA A 274 -2.80 -41.48 3.57
C ALA A 274 -2.86 -43.02 3.61
N PRO A 275 -1.72 -43.73 3.74
CA PRO A 275 -1.72 -45.18 3.87
C PRO A 275 -2.33 -45.60 5.22
N GLY A 276 -3.33 -46.47 5.15
CA GLY A 276 -4.04 -47.04 6.29
C GLY A 276 -3.13 -47.89 7.19
N ALA A 277 -3.37 -47.82 8.50
CA ALA A 277 -2.67 -48.59 9.51
C ALA A 277 -2.89 -50.11 9.32
N PRO A 278 -1.86 -50.96 9.54
CA PRO A 278 -2.00 -52.40 9.40
C PRO A 278 -2.85 -52.98 10.55
N ALA A 279 -3.89 -53.71 10.18
CA ALA A 279 -4.70 -54.50 11.10
C ALA A 279 -3.87 -55.70 11.62
N THR A 280 -3.63 -55.72 12.93
CA THR A 280 -3.08 -56.88 13.64
C THR A 280 -4.07 -58.05 13.59
N ALA A 281 -3.72 -59.08 12.84
CA ALA A 281 -4.42 -60.37 12.85
C ALA A 281 -4.19 -61.07 14.19
N ARG A 282 -5.30 -61.43 14.84
CA ARG A 282 -5.34 -62.15 16.12
C ARG A 282 -5.69 -63.60 15.83
N THR A 283 -4.70 -64.48 15.75
CA THR A 283 -4.91 -65.92 15.56
C THR A 283 -5.32 -66.56 16.88
N ARG A 284 -6.40 -67.33 16.87
CA ARG A 284 -6.85 -68.18 17.97
C ARG A 284 -7.07 -69.59 17.42
N ARG A 285 -6.51 -70.57 18.12
CA ARG A 285 -6.43 -72.03 17.89
C ARG A 285 -5.23 -72.49 17.07
#